data_AF-A0A2K5RSV6-F1
#
_entry.id   AF-A0A2K5RSV6-F1
#
_cell.length_a   1.000
_cell.length_b   1.000
_cell.length_c   1.000
_cell.angle_alpha   90.00
_cell.angle_beta   90.00
_cell.angle_gamma   90.00
#
_symmetry.space_group_name_H-M   'P 1'
#
loop_
_entity.id
_entity.type
_entity.pdbx_description
1 polymer ?
#
loop_
_entity_poly.entity_id
_entity_poly.type
_entity_poly.pdbx_seq_one_letter_code
_entity_poly.pdbx_strand_id
1 'polypeptide(L)'
;MAFLPFWVCVLVGCFSVSLAGPSSLSDLEPPLWKESPGQLSDYRVENSMYIINPWVYLERMGMYKILLNQTARYFAKFAPENEQNILWGLPLQYGWQYRTGRLADPTRRTNCGYESGDLMCISVDSWWADLNYFLSSLPFLAAVDSGIMGISSDQVSLLPPPKNQRKFCYNVSSCHSSFPETMNKWNTFYQHLQSPFSKFDDLLKYLWTAHTSTLEDTIKSFEDRYDYYSKTEAHFERSWVVAVGYIAAAHFPTTLIRTYNFQKGLPPRILVTADVAPFISDFTTFQNVVLFLLNMLGNMDKSTGYLCTEKPSEYSGPLESSSRDYGNNS
;
A
#
# COMPACT_ATOMS: atom_id res chain seq x y z
N MET A 1 1.57 -27.05 -3.00
CA MET A 1 0.82 -26.16 -3.92
C MET A 1 -0.50 -25.84 -3.26
N ALA A 2 -0.64 -24.64 -2.68
CA ALA A 2 -1.94 -24.20 -2.18
C ALA A 2 -2.75 -23.76 -3.41
N PHE A 3 -3.88 -24.42 -3.66
CA PHE A 3 -4.82 -23.99 -4.70
C PHE A 3 -5.42 -22.64 -4.27
N LEU A 4 -5.27 -21.61 -5.10
CA LEU A 4 -5.98 -20.36 -4.88
C LEU A 4 -7.50 -20.63 -4.99
N PRO A 5 -8.32 -20.13 -4.05
CA PRO A 5 -9.77 -20.30 -4.13
C PRO A 5 -10.32 -19.78 -5.46
N PHE A 6 -11.34 -20.44 -6.03
CA PHE A 6 -11.96 -20.07 -7.32
C PHE A 6 -12.31 -18.58 -7.40
N TRP A 7 -12.76 -17.98 -6.30
CA TRP A 7 -13.11 -16.56 -6.21
C TRP A 7 -11.91 -15.61 -6.31
N VAL A 8 -10.72 -16.04 -5.88
CA VAL A 8 -9.47 -15.28 -6.10
C VAL A 8 -9.14 -15.29 -7.59
N CYS A 9 -9.31 -16.42 -8.27
CA CYS A 9 -9.18 -16.49 -9.73
C CYS A 9 -10.24 -15.64 -10.44
N VAL A 10 -11.47 -15.56 -9.92
CA VAL A 10 -12.52 -14.69 -10.46
C VAL A 10 -12.18 -13.21 -10.22
N LEU A 11 -11.69 -12.83 -9.04
CA LEU A 11 -11.22 -11.47 -8.77
C LEU A 11 -10.07 -11.08 -9.69
N VAL A 12 -9.00 -11.89 -9.73
CA VAL A 12 -7.86 -11.68 -10.63
C VAL A 12 -8.29 -11.69 -12.10
N GLY A 13 -9.25 -12.54 -12.46
CA GLY A 13 -9.86 -12.60 -13.79
C GLY A 13 -10.64 -11.33 -14.13
N CYS A 14 -11.48 -10.84 -13.22
CA CYS A 14 -12.17 -9.56 -13.31
C CYS A 14 -11.19 -8.40 -13.51
N PHE A 15 -10.02 -8.47 -12.86
CA PHE A 15 -8.94 -7.50 -13.02
C PHE A 15 -8.12 -7.66 -14.31
N SER A 16 -8.36 -8.72 -15.08
CA SER A 16 -7.64 -9.03 -16.33
C SER A 16 -8.46 -8.76 -17.59
N VAL A 17 -9.75 -8.40 -17.48
CA VAL A 17 -10.59 -8.06 -18.64
C VAL A 17 -10.34 -6.61 -19.09
N SER A 18 -9.75 -6.44 -20.28
CA SER A 18 -9.61 -5.13 -20.92
C SER A 18 -10.95 -4.64 -21.48
N LEU A 19 -11.52 -3.60 -20.87
CA LEU A 19 -12.48 -2.72 -21.54
C LEU A 19 -11.75 -1.85 -22.58
N ALA A 20 -12.45 -1.38 -23.62
CA ALA A 20 -11.89 -0.59 -24.72
C ALA A 20 -10.76 0.36 -24.27
N GLY A 21 -9.59 0.24 -24.91
CA GLY A 21 -8.35 0.86 -24.47
C GLY A 21 -8.37 2.39 -24.56
N PRO A 22 -7.57 3.08 -23.73
CA PRO A 22 -7.41 4.53 -23.80
C PRO A 22 -6.84 4.97 -25.16
N SER A 23 -7.07 6.23 -25.52
CA SER A 23 -6.52 6.82 -26.75
C SER A 23 -5.01 7.06 -26.65
N SER A 24 -4.47 7.25 -25.43
CA SER A 24 -3.05 7.40 -25.14
C SER A 24 -2.67 6.84 -23.76
N LEU A 25 -1.38 6.53 -23.52
CA LEU A 25 -0.90 6.17 -22.18
C LEU A 25 -1.04 7.31 -21.16
N SER A 26 -1.00 8.57 -21.61
CA SER A 26 -1.16 9.72 -20.74
C SER A 26 -2.56 9.81 -20.12
N ASP A 27 -3.57 9.23 -20.78
CA ASP A 27 -4.93 9.16 -20.24
C ASP A 27 -5.04 8.18 -19.05
N LEU A 28 -4.00 7.37 -18.83
CA LEU A 28 -3.95 6.38 -17.75
C LEU A 28 -3.29 6.91 -16.48
N GLU A 29 -2.65 8.07 -16.56
CA GLU A 29 -1.92 8.66 -15.46
C GLU A 29 -2.86 9.02 -14.28
N PRO A 30 -2.34 9.02 -13.04
CA PRO A 30 -3.14 9.43 -11.89
C PRO A 30 -3.49 10.93 -11.96
N PRO A 31 -4.44 11.39 -11.13
CA PRO A 31 -4.83 12.81 -11.08
C PRO A 31 -3.63 13.72 -10.83
N LEU A 32 -3.61 14.86 -11.52
CA LEU A 32 -2.60 15.90 -11.35
C LEU A 32 -1.15 15.40 -11.53
N TRP A 33 -0.97 14.35 -12.33
CA TRP A 33 0.33 13.75 -12.57
C TRP A 33 1.32 14.73 -13.23
N LYS A 34 0.84 15.54 -14.18
CA LYS A 34 1.69 16.49 -14.92
C LYS A 34 2.16 17.62 -14.02
N GLU A 35 1.31 18.05 -13.11
CA GLU A 35 1.50 19.10 -12.12
C GLU A 35 2.39 18.64 -10.94
N SER A 36 2.48 17.34 -10.71
CA SER A 36 3.30 16.78 -9.63
C SER A 36 4.80 16.87 -9.97
N PRO A 37 5.67 17.11 -8.96
CA PRO A 37 7.13 17.12 -9.11
C PRO A 37 7.66 15.91 -9.88
N GLY A 38 8.50 16.14 -10.89
CA GLY A 38 9.06 15.10 -11.77
C GLY A 38 10.49 14.69 -11.42
N GLN A 39 11.19 15.53 -10.64
CA GLN A 39 12.59 15.38 -10.24
C GLN A 39 12.80 16.00 -8.84
N LEU A 40 13.88 15.61 -8.15
CA LEU A 40 14.15 16.07 -6.79
C LEU A 40 14.33 17.60 -6.67
N SER A 41 14.91 18.22 -7.70
CA SER A 41 15.12 19.68 -7.77
C SER A 41 13.84 20.50 -7.86
N ASP A 42 12.70 19.86 -8.08
CA ASP A 42 11.40 20.53 -8.04
C ASP A 42 10.91 20.75 -6.59
N TYR A 43 11.53 20.09 -5.60
CA TYR A 43 11.26 20.32 -4.18
C TYR A 43 12.13 21.44 -3.61
N ARG A 44 11.66 21.99 -2.48
CA ARG A 44 12.43 22.95 -1.70
C ARG A 44 13.69 22.29 -1.12
N VAL A 45 14.76 23.06 -1.04
CA VAL A 45 16.05 22.62 -0.46
C VAL A 45 16.34 23.45 0.78
N GLU A 46 16.60 22.78 1.91
CA GLU A 46 16.98 23.40 3.18
C GLU A 46 18.22 22.68 3.72
N ASN A 47 19.28 23.42 4.08
CA ASN A 47 20.53 22.86 4.59
C ASN A 47 21.09 21.71 3.73
N SER A 48 21.07 21.88 2.40
CA SER A 48 21.51 20.88 1.41
C SER A 48 20.68 19.57 1.37
N MET A 49 19.48 19.56 1.98
CA MET A 49 18.54 18.46 1.92
C MET A 49 17.31 18.83 1.11
N TYR A 50 16.82 17.91 0.26
CA TYR A 50 15.51 18.01 -0.35
C TYR A 50 14.44 17.75 0.72
N ILE A 51 13.53 18.71 0.90
CA ILE A 51 12.45 18.59 1.88
C ILE A 51 11.15 18.34 1.15
N ILE A 52 10.50 17.22 1.47
CA ILE A 52 9.24 16.80 0.86
C ILE A 52 8.17 16.80 1.94
N ASN A 53 7.01 17.40 1.67
CA ASN A 53 5.84 17.31 2.54
C ASN A 53 4.89 16.21 2.03
N PRO A 54 4.99 14.97 2.52
CA PRO A 54 4.11 13.90 2.10
C PRO A 54 2.67 14.10 2.56
N TRP A 55 2.33 15.16 3.31
CA TRP A 55 0.96 15.50 3.69
C TRP A 55 0.29 16.47 2.71
N VAL A 56 0.98 16.78 1.59
CA VAL A 56 0.45 17.50 0.43
C VAL A 56 0.38 16.54 -0.76
N TYR A 57 -0.78 16.48 -1.42
CA TYR A 57 -1.08 15.53 -2.49
C TYR A 57 -0.03 15.52 -3.61
N LEU A 58 0.26 16.69 -4.17
CA LEU A 58 1.21 16.82 -5.27
C LEU A 58 2.62 16.40 -4.87
N GLU A 59 3.05 16.75 -3.65
CA GLU A 59 4.38 16.40 -3.17
C GLU A 59 4.51 14.88 -2.93
N ARG A 60 3.51 14.23 -2.34
CA ARG A 60 3.52 12.76 -2.22
C ARG A 60 3.43 12.07 -3.59
N MET A 61 2.61 12.59 -4.50
CA MET A 61 2.54 12.07 -5.87
C MET A 61 3.89 12.20 -6.60
N GLY A 62 4.59 13.32 -6.39
CA GLY A 62 5.91 13.55 -6.94
C GLY A 62 6.94 12.52 -6.49
N MET A 63 6.87 12.02 -5.25
CA MET A 63 7.72 10.92 -4.78
C MET A 63 7.58 9.68 -5.68
N TYR A 64 6.35 9.31 -6.03
CA TYR A 64 6.09 8.18 -6.94
C TYR A 64 6.56 8.45 -8.37
N LYS A 65 6.33 9.66 -8.87
CA LYS A 65 6.76 10.08 -10.21
C LYS A 65 8.26 10.03 -10.37
N ILE A 66 8.99 10.56 -9.40
CA ILE A 66 10.46 10.50 -9.36
C ILE A 66 10.92 9.05 -9.27
N LEU A 67 10.31 8.24 -8.41
CA LEU A 67 10.65 6.82 -8.30
C LEU A 67 10.46 6.07 -9.62
N LEU A 68 9.37 6.32 -10.34
CA LEU A 68 9.11 5.72 -11.66
C LEU A 68 10.11 6.21 -12.72
N ASN A 69 10.44 7.50 -12.72
CA ASN A 69 11.43 8.07 -13.64
C ASN A 69 12.82 7.47 -13.41
N GLN A 70 13.27 7.38 -12.15
CA GLN A 70 14.59 6.86 -11.81
C GLN A 70 14.71 5.35 -12.04
N THR A 71 13.60 4.63 -11.93
CA THR A 71 13.59 3.18 -12.21
C THR A 71 13.34 2.82 -13.67
N ALA A 72 12.95 3.78 -14.52
CA ALA A 72 12.56 3.53 -15.91
C ALA A 72 13.64 2.79 -16.73
N ARG A 73 14.90 3.16 -16.55
CA ARG A 73 16.04 2.52 -17.22
C ARG A 73 16.14 1.01 -16.99
N TYR A 74 15.67 0.52 -15.84
CA TYR A 74 15.71 -0.91 -15.50
C TYR A 74 14.53 -1.68 -16.10
N PHE A 75 13.44 -0.99 -16.42
CA PHE A 75 12.26 -1.56 -17.07
C PHE A 75 12.26 -1.42 -18.60
N ALA A 76 13.18 -0.64 -19.17
CA ALA A 76 13.34 -0.47 -20.61
C ALA A 76 13.53 -1.80 -21.38
N LYS A 77 14.03 -2.85 -20.71
CA LYS A 77 14.15 -4.21 -21.27
C LYS A 77 12.80 -4.92 -21.47
N PHE A 78 11.74 -4.47 -20.80
CA PHE A 78 10.40 -5.06 -20.89
C PHE A 78 9.49 -4.26 -21.82
N ALA A 79 9.62 -2.93 -21.84
CA ALA A 79 8.92 -2.05 -22.78
C ALA A 79 9.52 -0.63 -22.83
N PRO A 80 9.35 0.11 -23.93
CA PRO A 80 10.03 1.38 -24.15
C PRO A 80 9.44 2.60 -23.42
N GLU A 81 8.15 2.59 -23.06
CA GLU A 81 7.43 3.77 -22.52
C GLU A 81 7.20 3.69 -20.99
N ASN A 82 8.05 2.91 -20.30
CA ASN A 82 7.99 2.67 -18.84
C ASN A 82 6.65 2.07 -18.37
N GLU A 83 5.77 1.64 -19.28
CA GLU A 83 4.42 1.16 -18.98
C GLU A 83 4.43 -0.18 -18.24
N GLN A 84 5.50 -0.97 -18.41
CA GLN A 84 5.75 -2.22 -17.71
C GLN A 84 6.41 -2.03 -16.34
N ASN A 85 6.63 -0.80 -15.88
CA ASN A 85 7.17 -0.57 -14.55
C ASN A 85 6.16 -1.02 -13.49
N ILE A 86 6.53 -2.05 -12.72
CA ILE A 86 5.61 -2.64 -11.73
C ILE A 86 5.40 -1.72 -10.51
N LEU A 87 6.11 -0.60 -10.40
CA LEU A 87 5.85 0.42 -9.39
C LEU A 87 4.63 1.29 -9.70
N TRP A 88 4.04 1.22 -10.90
CA TRP A 88 2.81 1.95 -11.28
C TRP A 88 1.62 1.65 -10.37
N GLY A 89 1.61 0.49 -9.71
CA GLY A 89 0.66 0.12 -8.65
C GLY A 89 0.47 1.22 -7.60
N LEU A 90 1.57 1.80 -7.13
CA LEU A 90 1.59 2.75 -6.02
C LEU A 90 0.91 4.09 -6.37
N PRO A 91 1.33 4.85 -7.40
CA PRO A 91 0.71 6.13 -7.73
C PRO A 91 -0.71 6.02 -8.25
N LEU A 92 -1.07 4.94 -8.95
CA LEU A 92 -2.45 4.76 -9.43
C LEU A 92 -3.41 4.53 -8.26
N GLN A 93 -3.04 3.65 -7.32
CA GLN A 93 -3.85 3.44 -6.13
C GLN A 93 -3.95 4.71 -5.28
N TYR A 94 -2.86 5.47 -5.15
CA TYR A 94 -2.87 6.77 -4.48
C TYR A 94 -3.79 7.78 -5.18
N GLY A 95 -3.77 7.82 -6.51
CA GLY A 95 -4.67 8.63 -7.33
C GLY A 95 -6.15 8.25 -7.18
N TRP A 96 -6.45 6.96 -7.04
CA TRP A 96 -7.80 6.51 -6.69
C TRP A 96 -8.21 6.97 -5.29
N GLN A 97 -7.33 6.87 -4.29
CA GLN A 97 -7.62 7.36 -2.93
C GLN A 97 -7.94 8.86 -2.93
N TYR A 98 -7.20 9.66 -3.69
CA TYR A 98 -7.47 11.08 -3.86
C TYR A 98 -8.83 11.37 -4.50
N ARG A 99 -9.11 10.80 -5.68
CA ARG A 99 -10.37 11.02 -6.42
C ARG A 99 -11.62 10.61 -5.64
N THR A 100 -11.49 9.62 -4.77
CA THR A 100 -12.62 9.09 -4.00
C THR A 100 -12.81 9.75 -2.64
N GLY A 101 -11.98 10.75 -2.30
CA GLY A 101 -12.04 11.48 -1.04
C GLY A 101 -11.44 10.73 0.16
N ARG A 102 -10.79 9.59 -0.07
CA ARG A 102 -10.22 8.75 0.98
C ARG A 102 -9.02 9.37 1.69
N LEU A 103 -8.35 10.35 1.07
CA LEU A 103 -7.25 11.09 1.69
C LEU A 103 -7.70 12.28 2.57
N ALA A 104 -8.97 12.68 2.48
CA ALA A 104 -9.53 13.79 3.23
C ALA A 104 -9.76 13.44 4.70
N ASP A 105 -10.08 14.43 5.55
CA ASP A 105 -10.39 14.22 6.96
C ASP A 105 -11.73 13.50 7.17
N PRO A 106 -11.74 12.20 7.54
CA PRO A 106 -12.99 11.45 7.68
C PRO A 106 -13.84 11.93 8.85
N THR A 107 -13.24 12.62 9.83
CA THR A 107 -13.93 13.10 11.04
C THR A 107 -14.76 14.35 10.80
N ARG A 108 -14.56 15.02 9.65
CA ARG A 108 -15.15 16.33 9.31
C ARG A 108 -14.85 17.43 10.34
N ARG A 109 -13.82 17.26 11.18
CA ARG A 109 -13.39 18.28 12.15
C ARG A 109 -12.56 19.37 11.51
N THR A 110 -11.94 19.07 10.37
CA THR A 110 -11.17 20.00 9.55
C THR A 110 -11.67 19.97 8.10
N ASN A 111 -11.30 21.00 7.33
CA ASN A 111 -11.59 21.06 5.89
C ASN A 111 -10.46 20.48 5.03
N CYS A 112 -9.57 19.65 5.61
CA CYS A 112 -8.45 19.04 4.90
C CYS A 112 -8.94 18.03 3.85
N GLY A 113 -8.55 18.22 2.59
CA GLY A 113 -8.95 17.37 1.46
C GLY A 113 -10.38 17.64 0.95
N TYR A 114 -10.99 18.77 1.36
CA TYR A 114 -12.30 19.21 0.89
C TYR A 114 -12.21 20.52 0.12
N GLU A 115 -13.11 20.72 -0.84
CA GLU A 115 -13.19 21.95 -1.65
C GLU A 115 -13.36 23.23 -0.82
N SER A 116 -14.00 23.13 0.35
CA SER A 116 -14.18 24.23 1.30
C SER A 116 -12.92 24.61 2.08
N GLY A 117 -11.81 23.89 1.88
CA GLY A 117 -10.54 24.13 2.55
C GLY A 117 -9.36 23.93 1.60
N ASP A 118 -8.36 23.16 2.06
CA ASP A 118 -7.22 22.81 1.22
C ASP A 118 -7.45 21.44 0.58
N LEU A 119 -7.78 21.44 -0.71
CA LEU A 119 -8.03 20.22 -1.48
C LEU A 119 -6.78 19.33 -1.61
N MET A 120 -5.57 19.91 -1.53
CA MET A 120 -4.31 19.16 -1.60
C MET A 120 -3.88 18.59 -0.25
N CYS A 121 -4.50 19.04 0.85
CA CYS A 121 -4.20 18.54 2.18
C CYS A 121 -4.59 17.06 2.32
N ILE A 122 -3.68 16.27 2.90
CA ILE A 122 -3.89 14.88 3.25
C ILE A 122 -4.06 14.77 4.76
N SER A 123 -5.16 14.18 5.20
CA SER A 123 -5.45 14.07 6.62
C SER A 123 -4.71 12.92 7.28
N VAL A 124 -4.01 13.20 8.37
CA VAL A 124 -3.43 12.19 9.28
C VAL A 124 -4.48 11.46 10.13
N ASP A 125 -5.76 11.80 9.99
CA ASP A 125 -6.85 10.97 10.54
C ASP A 125 -7.40 9.97 9.51
N SER A 126 -6.98 10.06 8.24
CA SER A 126 -7.39 9.08 7.25
C SER A 126 -6.58 7.80 7.37
N TRP A 127 -7.27 6.67 7.53
CA TRP A 127 -6.66 5.34 7.52
C TRP A 127 -5.92 5.08 6.19
N TRP A 128 -6.56 5.46 5.08
CA TRP A 128 -5.99 5.33 3.74
C TRP A 128 -4.72 6.16 3.58
N ALA A 129 -4.73 7.39 4.08
CA ALA A 129 -3.59 8.30 4.02
C ALA A 129 -2.41 7.79 4.87
N ASP A 130 -2.69 7.28 6.06
CA ASP A 130 -1.69 6.76 7.00
C ASP A 130 -0.99 5.51 6.43
N LEU A 131 -1.73 4.54 5.88
CA LEU A 131 -1.09 3.37 5.24
C LEU A 131 -0.38 3.72 3.93
N ASN A 132 -0.99 4.58 3.12
CA ASN A 132 -0.36 5.02 1.89
C ASN A 132 0.93 5.83 2.17
N TYR A 133 1.03 6.53 3.30
CA TYR A 133 2.28 7.19 3.70
C TYR A 133 3.45 6.22 3.69
N PHE A 134 3.28 5.02 4.27
CA PHE A 134 4.35 4.02 4.31
C PHE A 134 4.59 3.37 2.95
N LEU A 135 3.52 3.12 2.17
CA LEU A 135 3.62 2.66 0.78
C LEU A 135 4.17 3.72 -0.19
N SER A 136 4.38 4.96 0.27
CA SER A 136 5.09 6.03 -0.45
C SER A 136 6.52 6.17 0.08
N SER A 137 6.64 6.39 1.38
CA SER A 137 7.87 6.78 2.05
C SER A 137 8.90 5.66 2.11
N LEU A 138 8.50 4.44 2.45
CA LEU A 138 9.43 3.31 2.55
C LEU A 138 10.05 2.92 1.20
N PRO A 139 9.29 2.70 0.11
CA PRO A 139 9.90 2.43 -1.19
C PRO A 139 10.77 3.59 -1.68
N PHE A 140 10.31 4.84 -1.50
CA PHE A 140 11.09 6.00 -1.94
C PHE A 140 12.42 6.14 -1.18
N LEU A 141 12.41 6.03 0.16
CA LEU A 141 13.61 6.14 0.98
C LEU A 141 14.53 4.92 0.81
N ALA A 142 13.99 3.72 0.59
CA ALA A 142 14.79 2.55 0.24
C ALA A 142 15.45 2.69 -1.14
N ALA A 143 14.80 3.35 -2.10
CA ALA A 143 15.43 3.67 -3.39
C ALA A 143 16.58 4.69 -3.23
N VAL A 144 16.45 5.64 -2.31
CA VAL A 144 17.55 6.54 -1.93
C VAL A 144 18.70 5.74 -1.33
N ASP A 145 18.41 4.90 -0.33
CA ASP A 145 19.40 4.06 0.36
C ASP A 145 20.11 3.07 -0.58
N SER A 146 19.38 2.55 -1.56
CA SER A 146 19.90 1.64 -2.61
C SER A 146 20.65 2.37 -3.74
N GLY A 147 20.81 3.70 -3.67
CA GLY A 147 21.50 4.51 -4.67
C GLY A 147 20.76 4.66 -6.00
N ILE A 148 19.50 4.22 -6.11
CA ILE A 148 18.67 4.38 -7.32
C ILE A 148 18.48 5.87 -7.63
N MET A 149 18.31 6.70 -6.59
CA MET A 149 18.03 8.13 -6.71
C MET A 149 19.28 8.98 -7.02
N GLY A 150 20.48 8.42 -6.91
CA GLY A 150 21.73 9.13 -7.21
C GLY A 150 22.08 10.27 -6.23
N ILE A 151 21.49 10.25 -5.02
CA ILE A 151 21.78 11.18 -3.93
C ILE A 151 22.21 10.41 -2.67
N SER A 152 22.85 11.09 -1.73
CA SER A 152 23.20 10.52 -0.43
C SER A 152 21.97 10.36 0.46
N SER A 153 22.01 9.38 1.38
CA SER A 153 20.87 9.01 2.25
C SER A 153 20.46 10.09 3.25
N ASP A 154 21.34 11.05 3.52
CA ASP A 154 21.12 12.22 4.36
C ASP A 154 20.59 13.44 3.59
N GLN A 155 20.50 13.38 2.25
CA GLN A 155 20.07 14.51 1.42
C GLN A 155 18.56 14.60 1.21
N VAL A 156 17.76 13.81 1.91
CA VAL A 156 16.30 13.86 1.82
C VAL A 156 15.65 13.72 3.19
N SER A 157 14.62 14.52 3.41
CA SER A 157 13.83 14.47 4.64
C SER A 157 12.36 14.74 4.34
N LEU A 158 11.49 13.98 4.99
CA LEU A 158 10.04 14.09 4.91
C LEU A 158 9.52 14.92 6.08
N LEU A 159 8.58 15.83 5.82
CA LEU A 159 7.97 16.62 6.88
C LEU A 159 6.97 15.79 7.71
N PRO A 160 6.93 16.03 9.03
CA PRO A 160 5.97 15.37 9.90
C PRO A 160 4.55 15.91 9.68
N PRO A 161 3.52 15.09 9.96
CA PRO A 161 2.16 15.58 10.02
C PRO A 161 1.97 16.58 11.18
N PRO A 162 0.87 17.36 11.17
CA PRO A 162 0.56 18.27 12.28
C PRO A 162 0.37 17.58 13.64
N LYS A 163 0.01 16.28 13.66
CA LYS A 163 -0.19 15.47 14.87
C LYS A 163 0.23 14.02 14.65
N ASN A 164 0.37 13.27 15.74
CA ASN A 164 0.81 11.85 15.70
C ASN A 164 2.21 11.65 15.10
N GLN A 165 3.08 12.65 15.19
CA GLN A 165 4.40 12.66 14.55
C GLN A 165 5.28 11.46 14.94
N ARG A 166 5.12 10.92 16.15
CA ARG A 166 5.90 9.76 16.61
C ARG A 166 5.49 8.44 15.96
N LYS A 167 4.35 8.39 15.26
CA LYS A 167 3.89 7.18 14.54
C LYS A 167 4.61 6.98 13.20
N PHE A 168 5.38 7.97 12.71
CA PHE A 168 5.99 7.94 11.37
C PHE A 168 7.51 8.09 11.44
N CYS A 169 8.17 7.65 10.37
CA CYS A 169 9.59 7.85 10.11
C CYS A 169 9.79 8.80 8.92
N TYR A 170 10.89 9.54 8.86
CA TYR A 170 11.01 10.74 8.02
C TYR A 170 12.24 10.80 7.12
N ASN A 171 13.19 9.91 7.31
CA ASN A 171 14.42 9.84 6.53
C ASN A 171 14.92 8.40 6.54
N VAL A 172 15.94 8.12 5.73
CA VAL A 172 16.49 6.76 5.58
C VAL A 172 16.85 6.16 6.94
N SER A 173 17.59 6.88 7.77
CA SER A 173 18.03 6.41 9.08
C SER A 173 16.85 6.07 10.01
N SER A 174 15.90 6.99 10.20
CA SER A 174 14.74 6.76 11.07
C SER A 174 13.84 5.63 10.56
N CYS A 175 13.63 5.52 9.24
CA CYS A 175 12.82 4.45 8.68
C CYS A 175 13.51 3.09 8.77
N HIS A 176 14.83 3.03 8.57
CA HIS A 176 15.59 1.80 8.79
C HIS A 176 15.60 1.39 10.27
N SER A 177 15.69 2.34 11.20
CA SER A 177 15.59 2.04 12.64
C SER A 177 14.20 1.53 13.05
N SER A 178 13.12 2.11 12.51
CA SER A 178 11.76 1.71 12.85
C SER A 178 11.28 0.46 12.13
N PHE A 179 11.71 0.24 10.89
CA PHE A 179 11.23 -0.84 10.02
C PHE A 179 12.39 -1.55 9.29
N PRO A 180 13.37 -2.11 10.02
CA PRO A 180 14.60 -2.64 9.42
C PRO A 180 14.33 -3.76 8.42
N GLU A 181 13.43 -4.69 8.73
CA GLU A 181 13.12 -5.80 7.83
C GLU A 181 12.40 -5.33 6.56
N THR A 182 11.43 -4.43 6.68
CA THR A 182 10.70 -3.90 5.53
C THR A 182 11.61 -3.05 4.63
N MET A 183 12.47 -2.20 5.20
CA MET A 183 13.47 -1.46 4.44
C MET A 183 14.44 -2.42 3.69
N ASN A 184 14.89 -3.49 4.35
CA ASN A 184 15.73 -4.50 3.71
C ASN A 184 15.02 -5.25 2.56
N LYS A 185 13.72 -5.52 2.68
CA LYS A 185 12.93 -6.13 1.59
C LYS A 185 12.81 -5.19 0.39
N TRP A 186 12.59 -3.89 0.61
CA TRP A 186 12.64 -2.89 -0.46
C TRP A 186 14.04 -2.75 -1.08
N ASN A 187 15.09 -2.72 -0.28
CA ASN A 187 16.48 -2.70 -0.78
C ASN A 187 16.78 -3.95 -1.62
N THR A 188 16.33 -5.13 -1.18
CA THR A 188 16.45 -6.38 -1.94
C THR A 188 15.74 -6.28 -3.30
N PHE A 189 14.54 -5.70 -3.34
CA PHE A 189 13.85 -5.44 -4.60
C PHE A 189 14.68 -4.55 -5.55
N TYR A 190 15.25 -3.44 -5.05
CA TYR A 190 16.06 -2.55 -5.88
C TYR A 190 17.38 -3.17 -6.36
N GLN A 191 18.04 -3.98 -5.53
CA GLN A 191 19.23 -4.74 -5.93
C GLN A 191 18.91 -5.71 -7.08
N HIS A 192 17.78 -6.43 -7.01
CA HIS A 192 17.34 -7.29 -8.10
C HIS A 192 16.93 -6.47 -9.31
N LEU A 193 16.30 -5.31 -9.14
CA LEU A 193 15.95 -4.43 -10.25
C LEU A 193 17.18 -3.95 -11.04
N GLN A 194 18.27 -3.65 -10.35
CA GLN A 194 19.55 -3.24 -10.97
C GLN A 194 20.24 -4.37 -11.74
N SER A 195 19.92 -5.64 -11.44
CA SER A 195 20.50 -6.77 -12.15
C SER A 195 19.94 -6.92 -13.58
N PRO A 196 20.81 -6.98 -14.60
CA PRO A 196 20.36 -7.14 -15.98
C PRO A 196 19.64 -8.47 -16.21
N PHE A 197 19.97 -9.51 -15.43
CA PHE A 197 19.44 -10.87 -15.56
C PHE A 197 18.07 -11.09 -14.90
N SER A 198 17.57 -10.11 -14.14
CA SER A 198 16.29 -10.27 -13.44
C SER A 198 15.13 -10.40 -14.42
N LYS A 199 14.30 -11.42 -14.18
CA LYS A 199 13.07 -11.66 -14.93
C LYS A 199 11.93 -10.85 -14.33
N PHE A 200 10.92 -10.57 -15.14
CA PHE A 200 9.75 -9.81 -14.73
C PHE A 200 9.03 -10.44 -13.53
N ASP A 201 8.80 -11.75 -13.57
CA ASP A 201 8.12 -12.49 -12.50
C ASP A 201 8.92 -12.50 -11.19
N ASP A 202 10.26 -12.57 -11.27
CA ASP A 202 11.12 -12.49 -10.09
C ASP A 202 10.99 -11.12 -9.43
N LEU A 203 10.99 -10.04 -10.23
CA LEU A 203 10.79 -8.68 -9.72
C LEU A 203 9.42 -8.49 -9.06
N LEU A 204 8.36 -9.10 -9.60
CA LEU A 204 7.03 -9.10 -8.99
C LEU A 204 7.04 -9.75 -7.61
N LYS A 205 7.74 -10.88 -7.44
CA LYS A 205 7.89 -11.54 -6.15
C LYS A 205 8.54 -10.62 -5.10
N TYR A 206 9.64 -9.97 -5.46
CA TYR A 206 10.33 -9.05 -4.53
C TYR A 206 9.50 -7.81 -4.22
N LEU A 207 8.84 -7.23 -5.22
CA LEU A 207 7.91 -6.11 -5.03
C LEU A 207 6.82 -6.47 -4.04
N TRP A 208 6.10 -7.58 -4.29
CA TRP A 208 4.99 -7.99 -3.46
C TRP A 208 5.43 -8.35 -2.04
N THR A 209 6.60 -8.97 -1.87
CA THR A 209 7.20 -9.25 -0.56
C THR A 209 7.44 -7.97 0.24
N ALA A 210 8.00 -6.93 -0.38
CA ALA A 210 8.26 -5.65 0.28
C ALA A 210 6.95 -4.88 0.56
N HIS A 211 6.01 -4.92 -0.37
CA HIS A 211 4.70 -4.28 -0.24
C HIS A 211 3.88 -4.90 0.91
N THR A 212 3.74 -6.22 0.99
CA THR A 212 2.95 -6.85 2.06
C THR A 212 3.62 -6.69 3.41
N SER A 213 4.96 -6.76 3.48
CA SER A 213 5.71 -6.44 4.71
C SER A 213 5.43 -5.03 5.22
N THR A 214 5.31 -4.06 4.31
CA THR A 214 4.93 -2.68 4.67
C THR A 214 3.56 -2.62 5.34
N LEU A 215 2.58 -3.37 4.83
CA LEU A 215 1.24 -3.42 5.41
C LEU A 215 1.23 -4.16 6.76
N GLU A 216 1.92 -5.30 6.84
CA GLU A 216 2.04 -6.11 8.07
C GLU A 216 2.60 -5.30 9.25
N ASP A 217 3.63 -4.49 8.98
CA ASP A 217 4.30 -3.67 10.01
C ASP A 217 3.45 -2.47 10.47
N THR A 218 2.58 -1.94 9.60
CA THR A 218 1.98 -0.61 9.81
C THR A 218 0.51 -0.65 10.20
N ILE A 219 -0.27 -1.62 9.73
CA ILE A 219 -1.73 -1.66 9.91
C ILE A 219 -2.16 -1.55 11.37
N LYS A 220 -1.51 -2.30 12.26
CA LYS A 220 -1.86 -2.33 13.69
C LYS A 220 -1.74 -0.95 14.36
N SER A 221 -0.85 -0.10 13.86
CA SER A 221 -0.60 1.23 14.42
C SER A 221 -1.72 2.24 14.12
N PHE A 222 -2.64 1.90 13.21
CA PHE A 222 -3.71 2.77 12.72
C PHE A 222 -5.09 2.14 12.79
N GLU A 223 -5.29 1.05 13.56
CA GLU A 223 -6.61 0.46 13.74
C GLU A 223 -7.60 1.44 14.40
N ASP A 224 -7.11 2.39 15.19
CA ASP A 224 -7.91 3.47 15.79
C ASP A 224 -8.61 4.35 14.75
N ARG A 225 -8.11 4.39 13.51
CA ARG A 225 -8.70 5.18 12.42
C ARG A 225 -10.00 4.58 11.91
N TYR A 226 -10.22 3.27 12.07
CA TYR A 226 -11.47 2.63 11.65
C TYR A 226 -12.70 3.27 12.32
N ASP A 227 -12.54 3.82 13.52
CA ASP A 227 -13.62 4.45 14.29
C ASP A 227 -14.09 5.78 13.67
N TYR A 228 -13.34 6.34 12.72
CA TYR A 228 -13.71 7.58 12.02
C TYR A 228 -14.56 7.35 10.77
N TYR A 229 -14.77 6.08 10.40
CA TYR A 229 -15.51 5.71 9.21
C TYR A 229 -16.83 5.03 9.56
N SER A 230 -17.73 4.96 8.58
CA SER A 230 -18.91 4.10 8.68
C SER A 230 -18.45 2.64 8.83
N LYS A 231 -19.24 1.81 9.51
CA LYS A 231 -18.94 0.36 9.61
C LYS A 231 -18.76 -0.29 8.24
N THR A 232 -19.47 0.21 7.23
CA THR A 232 -19.38 -0.27 5.84
C THR A 232 -18.03 0.05 5.22
N GLU A 233 -17.55 1.29 5.32
CA GLU A 233 -16.22 1.65 4.80
C GLU A 233 -15.11 0.97 5.61
N ALA A 234 -15.21 0.96 6.94
CA ALA A 234 -14.22 0.31 7.79
C ALA A 234 -14.14 -1.21 7.55
N HIS A 235 -15.24 -1.85 7.13
CA HIS A 235 -15.22 -3.26 6.69
C HIS A 235 -14.53 -3.41 5.34
N PHE A 236 -14.79 -2.50 4.40
CA PHE A 236 -14.11 -2.48 3.11
C PHE A 236 -12.59 -2.27 3.26
N GLU A 237 -12.14 -1.37 4.13
CA GLU A 237 -10.72 -1.14 4.43
C GLU A 237 -10.01 -2.42 4.88
N ARG A 238 -10.61 -3.15 5.84
CA ARG A 238 -10.09 -4.44 6.31
C ARG A 238 -10.10 -5.49 5.20
N SER A 239 -11.21 -5.59 4.46
CA SER A 239 -11.35 -6.54 3.35
C SER A 239 -10.35 -6.25 2.22
N TRP A 240 -10.03 -4.98 2.00
CA TRP A 240 -9.05 -4.53 1.02
C TRP A 240 -7.63 -5.01 1.38
N VAL A 241 -7.21 -4.90 2.64
CA VAL A 241 -5.92 -5.46 3.10
C VAL A 241 -5.84 -6.95 2.82
N VAL A 242 -6.88 -7.70 3.19
CA VAL A 242 -6.96 -9.15 2.95
C VAL A 242 -6.84 -9.45 1.46
N ALA A 243 -7.59 -8.73 0.63
CA ALA A 243 -7.54 -8.89 -0.82
C ALA A 243 -6.15 -8.58 -1.40
N VAL A 244 -5.45 -7.56 -0.89
CA VAL A 244 -4.07 -7.26 -1.28
C VAL A 244 -3.14 -8.45 -0.98
N GLY A 245 -3.33 -9.16 0.14
CA GLY A 245 -2.60 -10.39 0.43
C GLY A 245 -2.78 -11.47 -0.65
N TYR A 246 -4.00 -11.66 -1.14
CA TYR A 246 -4.27 -12.59 -2.25
C TYR A 246 -3.72 -12.11 -3.59
N ILE A 247 -3.83 -10.80 -3.88
CA ILE A 247 -3.26 -10.18 -5.08
C ILE A 247 -1.73 -10.37 -5.09
N ALA A 248 -1.10 -10.20 -3.93
CA ALA A 248 0.34 -10.43 -3.75
C ALA A 248 0.74 -11.89 -3.94
N ALA A 249 -0.01 -12.82 -3.35
CA ALA A 249 0.22 -14.26 -3.51
C ALA A 249 0.08 -14.73 -4.97
N ALA A 250 -0.79 -14.07 -5.74
CA ALA A 250 -0.96 -14.30 -7.18
C ALA A 250 0.11 -13.60 -8.03
N HIS A 251 1.03 -12.83 -7.43
CA HIS A 251 2.01 -11.98 -8.11
C HIS A 251 1.37 -11.11 -9.20
N PHE A 252 0.24 -10.47 -8.89
CA PHE A 252 -0.47 -9.65 -9.88
C PHE A 252 0.45 -8.56 -10.46
N PRO A 253 0.55 -8.43 -11.80
CA PRO A 253 1.42 -7.42 -12.39
C PRO A 253 0.85 -6.01 -12.27
N THR A 254 1.47 -5.18 -11.43
CA THR A 254 1.07 -3.80 -11.11
C THR A 254 1.56 -2.78 -12.13
N THR A 255 1.48 -3.11 -13.42
CA THR A 255 1.87 -2.22 -14.54
C THR A 255 0.82 -1.13 -14.79
N LEU A 256 1.16 -0.10 -15.56
CA LEU A 256 0.28 1.06 -15.80
C LEU A 256 -1.12 0.65 -16.27
N ILE A 257 -1.18 -0.11 -17.36
CA ILE A 257 -2.45 -0.51 -18.00
C ILE A 257 -3.24 -1.47 -17.09
N ARG A 258 -2.56 -2.44 -16.47
CA ARG A 258 -3.22 -3.45 -15.63
C ARG A 258 -3.81 -2.83 -14.37
N THR A 259 -3.02 -2.02 -13.67
CA THR A 259 -3.50 -1.32 -12.47
C THR A 259 -4.59 -0.30 -12.82
N TYR A 260 -4.48 0.41 -13.94
CA TYR A 260 -5.52 1.35 -14.37
C TYR A 260 -6.86 0.66 -14.64
N ASN A 261 -6.85 -0.51 -15.28
CA ASN A 261 -8.09 -1.26 -15.50
C ASN A 261 -8.60 -1.90 -14.21
N PHE A 262 -7.70 -2.41 -13.36
CA PHE A 262 -8.03 -2.94 -12.04
C PHE A 262 -8.84 -1.94 -11.21
N GLN A 263 -8.38 -0.68 -11.10
CA GLN A 263 -9.01 0.33 -10.23
C GLN A 263 -10.42 0.75 -10.68
N LYS A 264 -10.82 0.45 -11.93
CA LYS A 264 -12.19 0.71 -12.40
C LYS A 264 -13.24 -0.09 -11.63
N GLY A 265 -12.84 -1.22 -11.04
CA GLY A 265 -13.71 -2.06 -10.22
C GLY A 265 -13.82 -1.60 -8.77
N LEU A 266 -12.98 -0.66 -8.33
CA LEU A 266 -13.00 -0.19 -6.95
C LEU A 266 -14.15 0.80 -6.70
N PRO A 267 -14.65 0.89 -5.45
CA PRO A 267 -15.67 1.87 -5.08
C PRO A 267 -15.28 3.30 -5.47
N PRO A 268 -16.11 4.04 -6.24
CA PRO A 268 -15.81 5.38 -6.74
C PRO A 268 -15.97 6.49 -5.68
N ARG A 269 -16.43 6.14 -4.48
CA ARG A 269 -16.57 7.04 -3.33
C ARG A 269 -16.40 6.26 -2.03
N ILE A 270 -16.28 6.98 -0.91
CA ILE A 270 -16.39 6.40 0.43
C ILE A 270 -17.76 5.72 0.59
N LEU A 271 -17.76 4.52 1.16
CA LEU A 271 -18.97 3.76 1.43
C LEU A 271 -19.71 4.30 2.65
N VAL A 272 -21.03 4.37 2.53
CA VAL A 272 -21.93 4.81 3.59
C VAL A 272 -22.72 3.62 4.15
N THR A 273 -23.38 3.82 5.29
CA THR A 273 -24.12 2.75 5.98
C THR A 273 -25.21 2.09 5.13
N ALA A 274 -25.79 2.82 4.18
CA ALA A 274 -26.84 2.30 3.29
C ALA A 274 -26.30 1.47 2.11
N ASP A 275 -24.99 1.49 1.85
CA ASP A 275 -24.40 0.77 0.72
C ASP A 275 -24.35 -0.73 1.00
N VAL A 276 -25.03 -1.51 0.16
CA VAL A 276 -25.06 -2.97 0.23
C VAL A 276 -24.74 -3.55 -1.15
N ALA A 277 -23.50 -4.00 -1.34
CA ALA A 277 -23.12 -4.70 -2.56
C ALA A 277 -23.87 -6.05 -2.68
N PRO A 278 -24.27 -6.49 -3.88
CA PRO A 278 -24.00 -5.89 -5.19
C PRO A 278 -25.12 -4.94 -5.69
N PHE A 279 -25.87 -4.28 -4.80
CA PHE A 279 -27.07 -3.51 -5.15
C PHE A 279 -26.93 -1.99 -4.90
N ILE A 280 -25.72 -1.46 -4.96
CA ILE A 280 -25.47 -0.02 -4.81
C ILE A 280 -25.84 0.67 -6.14
N SER A 281 -26.86 1.52 -6.12
CA SER A 281 -27.51 2.03 -7.33
C SER A 281 -26.66 2.99 -8.16
N ASP A 282 -25.76 3.74 -7.53
CA ASP A 282 -24.84 4.67 -8.19
C ASP A 282 -23.50 4.03 -8.56
N PHE A 283 -23.35 2.72 -8.36
CA PHE A 283 -22.18 1.95 -8.79
C PHE A 283 -22.48 1.22 -10.09
N THR A 284 -21.46 1.06 -10.93
CA THR A 284 -21.55 0.17 -12.09
C THR A 284 -21.70 -1.29 -11.64
N THR A 285 -22.21 -2.14 -12.53
CA THR A 285 -22.28 -3.59 -12.28
C THR A 285 -20.90 -4.16 -11.91
N PHE A 286 -19.85 -3.71 -12.60
CA PHE A 286 -18.48 -4.16 -12.33
C PHE A 286 -18.02 -3.79 -10.92
N GLN A 287 -18.25 -2.55 -10.49
CA GLN A 287 -17.89 -2.09 -9.14
C GLN A 287 -18.67 -2.85 -8.05
N ASN A 288 -19.97 -3.08 -8.26
CA ASN A 288 -20.80 -3.85 -7.35
C ASN A 288 -20.31 -5.30 -7.19
N VAL A 289 -19.96 -5.97 -8.30
CA VAL A 289 -19.43 -7.34 -8.28
C VAL A 289 -18.08 -7.40 -7.57
N VAL A 290 -17.15 -6.48 -7.90
CA VAL A 290 -15.83 -6.44 -7.26
C VAL A 290 -15.96 -6.18 -5.75
N LEU A 291 -16.75 -5.20 -5.33
CA LEU A 291 -16.96 -4.92 -3.90
C LEU A 291 -17.58 -6.12 -3.18
N PHE A 292 -18.55 -6.80 -3.79
CA PHE A 292 -19.13 -8.03 -3.23
C PHE A 292 -18.06 -9.12 -3.01
N LEU A 293 -17.21 -9.37 -4.01
CA LEU A 293 -16.15 -10.35 -3.92
C LEU A 293 -15.09 -9.98 -2.87
N LEU A 294 -14.74 -8.70 -2.74
CA LEU A 294 -13.84 -8.21 -1.69
C LEU A 294 -14.42 -8.44 -0.29
N ASN A 295 -15.70 -8.10 -0.07
CA ASN A 295 -16.37 -8.34 1.21
C ASN A 295 -16.45 -9.84 1.55
N MET A 296 -16.68 -10.70 0.55
CA MET A 296 -16.65 -12.15 0.74
C MET A 296 -15.28 -12.64 1.20
N LEU A 297 -14.18 -12.16 0.60
CA LEU A 297 -12.82 -12.49 1.05
C LEU A 297 -12.58 -12.05 2.49
N GLY A 298 -12.94 -10.82 2.85
CA GLY A 298 -12.77 -10.31 4.21
C GLY A 298 -13.56 -11.11 5.25
N ASN A 299 -14.78 -11.53 4.92
CA ASN A 299 -15.60 -12.37 5.80
C ASN A 299 -15.03 -13.79 5.98
N MET A 300 -14.48 -14.36 4.91
CA MET A 300 -13.84 -15.68 4.96
C MET A 300 -12.59 -15.64 5.83
N ASP A 301 -11.70 -14.66 5.63
CA ASP A 301 -10.47 -14.52 6.40
C ASP A 301 -10.77 -14.38 7.90
N LYS A 302 -11.76 -13.56 8.26
CA LYS A 302 -12.23 -13.45 9.64
C LYS A 302 -12.71 -14.81 10.19
N SER A 303 -13.44 -15.58 9.39
CA SER A 303 -14.00 -16.88 9.78
C SER A 303 -12.94 -17.97 9.90
N THR A 304 -11.92 -17.96 9.03
CA THR A 304 -10.80 -18.91 9.06
C THR A 304 -9.73 -18.52 10.07
N GLY A 305 -9.58 -17.23 10.40
CA GLY A 305 -8.73 -16.75 11.49
C GLY A 305 -9.14 -17.31 12.85
N TYR A 306 -10.45 -17.54 13.09
CA TYR A 306 -10.94 -18.25 14.28
C TYR A 306 -10.62 -19.77 14.25
N LEU A 307 -10.49 -20.37 13.07
CA LEU A 307 -10.16 -21.80 12.89
C LEU A 307 -8.65 -22.08 12.92
N CYS A 308 -7.81 -21.09 12.61
CA CYS A 308 -6.35 -21.25 12.55
C CYS A 308 -5.60 -20.75 13.80
N THR A 309 -6.32 -20.28 14.85
CA THR A 309 -5.73 -19.94 16.15
C THR A 309 -5.60 -21.11 17.13
N GLU A 310 -6.08 -22.31 16.80
CA GLU A 310 -5.67 -23.51 17.52
C GLU A 310 -4.26 -23.93 17.05
N LYS A 311 -3.24 -23.32 17.63
CA LYS A 311 -1.93 -23.96 17.70
C LYS A 311 -2.12 -25.32 18.39
N PRO A 312 -1.59 -26.42 17.84
CA PRO A 312 -1.55 -27.68 18.57
C PRO A 312 -0.77 -27.44 19.87
N SER A 313 -1.43 -27.68 21.01
CA SER A 313 -0.74 -27.84 22.28
C SER A 313 0.33 -28.90 22.11
N GLU A 314 1.60 -28.51 22.21
CA GLU A 314 2.68 -29.48 22.39
C GLU A 314 2.42 -30.24 23.69
N TYR A 315 2.05 -31.50 23.49
CA TYR A 315 2.26 -32.65 24.35
C TYR A 315 2.86 -32.35 25.74
N SER A 316 1.97 -32.34 26.74
CA SER A 316 2.30 -32.79 28.09
C SER A 316 2.74 -34.25 28.04
N GLY A 317 4.05 -34.48 28.18
CA GLY A 317 4.62 -35.80 28.46
C GLY A 317 4.41 -36.22 29.93
N PRO A 318 4.49 -37.52 30.25
CA PRO A 318 3.75 -38.14 31.35
C PRO A 318 4.44 -38.00 32.72
N LEU A 319 3.60 -38.02 33.76
CA LEU A 319 3.92 -38.36 35.13
C LEU A 319 4.78 -39.63 35.23
N GLU A 320 5.90 -39.57 35.97
CA GLU A 320 6.28 -40.67 36.85
C GLU A 320 7.17 -40.24 38.04
N SER A 321 6.69 -40.64 39.23
CA SER A 321 7.31 -40.89 40.54
C SER A 321 8.32 -39.87 41.10
N SER A 322 7.98 -39.12 42.16
CA SER A 322 8.08 -39.53 43.57
C SER A 322 9.49 -39.99 43.97
N SER A 323 10.26 -39.08 44.57
CA SER A 323 11.05 -39.40 45.77
C SER A 323 11.13 -38.17 46.67
N ARG A 324 10.78 -38.43 47.93
CA ARG A 324 10.77 -37.51 49.07
C ARG A 324 12.20 -37.15 49.41
N ASP A 325 12.44 -35.91 49.83
CA ASP A 325 13.33 -35.69 50.96
C ASP A 325 12.83 -34.53 51.83
N TYR A 326 12.87 -34.78 53.12
CA TYR A 326 12.30 -34.00 54.20
C TYR A 326 13.38 -33.12 54.84
N GLY A 327 13.07 -31.83 55.02
CA GLY A 327 13.59 -30.98 56.10
C GLY A 327 15.06 -30.54 56.00
N ASN A 328 15.53 -29.56 56.75
CA ASN A 328 14.92 -28.56 57.62
C ASN A 328 16.02 -27.52 57.92
N ASN A 329 15.62 -26.34 58.39
CA ASN A 329 16.46 -25.25 58.90
C ASN A 329 17.76 -25.66 59.63
N SER A 330 18.87 -25.02 59.27
CA SER A 330 19.73 -24.16 60.12
C SER A 330 20.79 -23.47 59.29
#